data_AF-A0A524CMV8-F1
#
_entry.id   AF-A0A524CMV8-F1
#
_cell.length_a   1.000
_cell.length_b   1.000
_cell.length_c   1.000
_cell.angle_alpha   90.00
_cell.angle_beta   90.00
_cell.angle_gamma   90.00
#
_symmetry.space_group_name_H-M   'P 1'
#
loop_
_entity.id
_entity.type
_entity.pdbx_description
1 polymer ?
#
loop_
_entity_poly.entity_id
_entity_poly.type
_entity_poly.pdbx_seq_one_letter_code
_entity_poly.pdbx_strand_id
1 'polypeptide(L)'
;MSPKFKIIVKRKCFFCEELLDWLKDKDVDYKVLDYQDPEDFDDPLMDNDTFKNIYCDMGACVESLPIVVKDEKEFIYGELWDLVNNELNEKRAKEVFGLS
;
A
#
# COMPACT_ATOMS: atom_id res chain seq x y z
N MET A 1 -8.04 -1.37 17.90
CA MET A 1 -8.13 -0.26 16.94
C MET A 1 -7.49 -0.75 15.66
N SER A 2 -8.11 -0.51 14.51
CA SER A 2 -7.48 -0.81 13.22
C SER A 2 -6.28 0.13 13.03
N PRO A 3 -5.18 -0.35 12.42
CA PRO A 3 -4.02 0.49 12.13
C PRO A 3 -4.43 1.64 11.21
N LYS A 4 -3.79 2.79 11.38
CA LYS A 4 -4.08 3.98 10.56
C LYS A 4 -3.83 3.74 9.08
N PHE A 5 -2.81 2.96 8.75
CA PHE A 5 -2.47 2.58 7.38
C PHE A 5 -2.53 1.07 7.18
N LYS A 6 -2.93 0.65 6.00
CA LYS A 6 -2.75 -0.72 5.49
C LYS A 6 -1.95 -0.63 4.20
N ILE A 7 -0.94 -1.47 4.04
CA ILE A 7 -0.09 -1.48 2.85
C ILE A 7 -0.27 -2.82 2.15
N ILE A 8 -0.86 -2.77 0.96
CA ILE A 8 -1.13 -3.94 0.15
C ILE A 8 0.10 -4.20 -0.71
N VAL A 9 0.63 -5.41 -0.61
CA VAL A 9 1.87 -5.84 -1.27
C VAL A 9 1.68 -7.17 -1.99
N LYS A 10 2.66 -7.55 -2.82
CA LYS A 10 2.85 -8.93 -3.31
C LYS A 10 4.28 -9.36 -3.09
N ARG A 11 4.50 -10.67 -3.18
CA ARG A 11 5.83 -11.25 -3.29
C ARG A 11 6.56 -10.71 -4.52
N LYS A 12 7.86 -10.44 -4.36
CA LYS A 12 8.78 -9.98 -5.43
C LYS A 12 8.30 -8.68 -6.10
N CYS A 13 8.01 -7.67 -5.29
CA CYS A 13 7.58 -6.36 -5.73
C CYS A 13 8.61 -5.31 -5.29
N PHE A 14 9.38 -4.79 -6.25
CA PHE A 14 10.44 -3.81 -5.99
C PHE A 14 9.94 -2.61 -5.19
N PHE A 15 8.90 -1.91 -5.67
CA PHE A 15 8.34 -0.76 -4.97
C PHE A 15 7.76 -1.12 -3.58
N CYS A 16 7.28 -2.36 -3.39
CA CYS A 16 6.77 -2.80 -2.10
C CYS A 16 7.92 -2.94 -1.09
N GLU A 17 9.02 -3.55 -1.51
CA GLU A 17 10.23 -3.70 -0.69
C GLU A 17 10.81 -2.33 -0.34
N GLU A 18 10.96 -1.42 -1.32
CA GLU A 18 11.47 -0.06 -1.11
C GLU A 18 10.61 0.74 -0.11
N LEU A 19 9.28 0.70 -0.23
CA LEU A 19 8.40 1.42 0.69
C LEU A 19 8.49 0.85 2.11
N LEU A 20 8.49 -0.47 2.25
CA LEU A 20 8.57 -1.11 3.57
C LEU A 20 9.93 -0.85 4.22
N ASP A 21 11.02 -0.89 3.46
CA ASP A 21 12.36 -0.54 3.94
C ASP A 21 12.44 0.92 4.38
N TRP A 22 11.86 1.83 3.60
CA TRP A 22 11.78 3.23 3.99
C TRP A 22 10.98 3.44 5.29
N LEU A 23 9.92 2.65 5.53
CA LEU A 23 9.07 2.74 6.71
C LEU A 23 9.65 2.10 7.98
N LYS A 24 10.59 1.14 7.87
CA LYS A 24 11.15 0.39 9.02
C LYS A 24 11.66 1.27 10.16
N ASP A 25 12.28 2.39 9.83
CA ASP A 25 12.88 3.30 10.81
C ASP A 25 11.98 4.49 11.18
N LYS A 26 10.68 4.40 10.89
CA LYS A 26 9.70 5.48 11.09
C LYS A 26 8.60 5.06 12.05
N ASP A 27 8.17 6.01 12.89
CA ASP A 27 7.06 5.82 13.81
C ASP A 27 5.72 5.95 13.08
N VAL A 28 5.40 4.95 12.24
CA VAL A 28 4.17 4.88 11.44
C VAL A 28 3.40 3.63 11.84
N ASP A 29 2.14 3.80 12.23
CA ASP A 29 1.22 2.69 12.52
C ASP A 29 0.62 2.13 11.23
N TYR A 30 1.17 1.02 10.74
CA TYR A 30 0.68 0.33 9.55
C TYR A 30 0.63 -1.19 9.70
N LYS A 31 -0.28 -1.83 8.96
CA LYS A 31 -0.32 -3.28 8.75
C LYS A 31 -0.01 -3.61 7.29
N VAL A 32 0.81 -4.63 7.06
CA VAL A 32 1.07 -5.16 5.72
C VAL A 32 0.03 -6.25 5.42
N LEU A 33 -0.50 -6.24 4.21
CA LEU A 33 -1.39 -7.28 3.68
C LEU A 33 -0.79 -7.78 2.35
N ASP A 34 -0.40 -9.05 2.30
CA ASP A 34 -0.03 -9.71 1.05
C ASP A 34 -1.30 -10.24 0.39
N TYR A 35 -1.75 -9.63 -0.71
CA TYR A 35 -2.98 -10.09 -1.36
C TYR A 35 -2.81 -11.46 -2.04
N GLN A 36 -1.59 -12.00 -2.11
CA GLN A 36 -1.34 -13.37 -2.55
C GLN A 36 -1.38 -14.37 -1.40
N ASP A 37 -1.45 -13.91 -0.14
CA ASP A 37 -1.54 -14.75 1.04
C ASP A 37 -3.01 -15.00 1.42
N PRO A 38 -3.46 -16.28 1.40
CA PRO A 38 -4.81 -16.62 1.80
C PRO A 38 -5.19 -16.17 3.22
N GLU A 39 -4.22 -16.06 4.12
CA GLU A 39 -4.45 -15.68 5.51
C GLU A 39 -4.83 -14.19 5.66
N ASP A 40 -4.48 -13.35 4.69
CA ASP A 40 -4.81 -11.92 4.68
C ASP A 40 -6.19 -11.61 4.07
N PHE A 41 -6.90 -12.62 3.51
CA PHE A 41 -8.24 -12.44 2.93
C PHE A 41 -9.35 -12.21 3.96
N ASP A 42 -9.10 -12.45 5.25
CA ASP A 42 -10.05 -12.18 6.32
C ASP A 42 -10.04 -10.70 6.78
N ASP A 43 -9.20 -9.85 6.19
CA ASP A 43 -9.17 -8.42 6.52
C ASP A 43 -10.43 -7.71 6.00
N PRO A 44 -11.12 -6.86 6.79
CA PRO A 44 -12.32 -6.13 6.35
C PRO A 44 -12.13 -5.27 5.09
N LEU A 45 -10.89 -4.92 4.75
CA LEU A 45 -10.56 -4.26 3.49
C LEU A 45 -11.01 -5.08 2.28
N MET A 46 -10.96 -6.41 2.37
CA MET A 46 -11.41 -7.31 1.31
C MET A 46 -12.90 -7.15 1.02
N ASP A 47 -13.67 -6.60 1.96
CA ASP A 47 -15.09 -6.30 1.79
C ASP A 47 -15.39 -4.90 1.23
N ASN A 48 -14.39 -4.02 1.17
CA ASN A 48 -14.55 -2.66 0.67
C ASN A 48 -14.80 -2.66 -0.84
N ASP A 49 -15.92 -2.08 -1.30
CA ASP A 49 -16.30 -2.06 -2.72
C ASP A 49 -15.28 -1.37 -3.62
N THR A 50 -14.64 -0.29 -3.15
CA THR A 50 -13.57 0.38 -3.90
C THR A 50 -12.37 -0.52 -4.05
N PHE A 51 -11.97 -1.21 -2.98
CA PHE A 51 -10.88 -2.17 -3.04
C PHE A 51 -11.23 -3.37 -3.92
N LYS A 52 -12.44 -3.94 -3.79
CA LYS A 52 -12.95 -5.00 -4.67
C LYS A 52 -12.95 -4.57 -6.12
N ASN A 53 -13.33 -3.34 -6.45
CA ASN A 53 -13.30 -2.86 -7.82
C ASN A 53 -11.85 -2.74 -8.34
N ILE A 54 -10.94 -2.15 -7.55
CA ILE A 54 -9.50 -2.07 -7.89
C ILE A 54 -8.89 -3.48 -8.07
N TYR A 55 -9.31 -4.43 -7.21
CA TYR A 55 -8.82 -5.79 -7.21
C TYR A 55 -9.43 -6.66 -8.34
N CYS A 56 -10.75 -6.60 -8.55
CA CYS A 56 -11.51 -7.41 -9.50
C CYS A 56 -11.43 -6.91 -10.95
N ASP A 57 -11.26 -5.60 -11.22
CA ASP A 57 -10.91 -5.14 -12.57
C ASP A 57 -9.53 -5.65 -13.02
N MET A 58 -8.72 -6.14 -12.07
CA MET A 58 -7.36 -6.60 -12.28
C MET A 58 -7.21 -8.12 -12.14
N GLY A 59 -8.05 -8.90 -12.85
CA GLY A 59 -7.91 -10.37 -12.96
C GLY A 59 -6.56 -10.89 -13.50
N ALA A 60 -5.53 -10.05 -13.67
CA ALA A 60 -4.17 -10.47 -14.01
C ALA A 60 -3.05 -9.50 -13.55
N CYS A 61 -3.32 -8.23 -13.23
CA CYS A 61 -2.25 -7.25 -13.09
C CYS A 61 -2.60 -6.15 -12.08
N VAL A 62 -2.39 -6.43 -10.78
CA VAL A 62 -2.04 -5.36 -9.85
C VAL A 62 -0.59 -4.95 -10.19
N GLU A 63 -0.43 -4.22 -11.29
CA GLU A 63 0.83 -3.59 -11.70
C GLU A 63 1.14 -2.37 -10.82
N SER A 64 0.13 -1.89 -10.11
CA SER A 64 0.17 -0.67 -9.32
C SER A 64 0.33 -0.95 -7.82
N LEU A 65 1.43 -1.58 -7.43
CA LEU A 65 1.76 -1.89 -6.02
C LEU A 65 3.08 -1.25 -5.62
N PRO A 66 3.22 -0.85 -4.34
CA PRO A 66 2.32 -1.09 -3.21
C PRO A 66 1.15 -0.09 -3.11
N ILE A 67 -0.03 -0.54 -2.70
CA ILE A 67 -1.17 0.36 -2.45
C ILE A 67 -1.19 0.70 -0.96
N VAL A 68 -1.11 1.99 -0.63
CA VAL A 68 -1.29 2.49 0.73
C VAL A 68 -2.75 2.86 0.91
N VAL A 69 -3.40 2.22 1.88
CA VAL A 69 -4.77 2.52 2.30
C VAL A 69 -4.71 3.27 3.62
N LYS A 70 -5.22 4.49 3.64
CA LYS A 70 -5.28 5.34 4.84
C LYS A 70 -6.71 5.40 5.35
N ASP A 71 -6.87 5.14 6.65
CA ASP A 71 -8.15 5.16 7.37
C ASP A 71 -9.27 4.35 6.67
N GLU A 72 -8.88 3.26 5.97
CA GLU A 72 -9.75 2.37 5.18
C GLU A 72 -10.54 3.05 4.04
N LYS A 73 -10.16 4.28 3.65
CA LYS A 73 -10.91 5.12 2.71
C LYS A 73 -10.08 5.64 1.55
N GLU A 74 -8.87 6.11 1.83
CA GLU A 74 -8.01 6.73 0.83
C GLU A 74 -7.02 5.71 0.28
N PHE A 75 -6.97 5.54 -1.04
CA PHE A 75 -6.07 4.63 -1.73
C PHE A 75 -5.00 5.42 -2.48
N ILE A 76 -3.74 5.17 -2.14
CA ILE A 76 -2.59 5.93 -2.60
C ILE A 76 -1.59 4.97 -3.24
N TYR A 77 -1.20 5.26 -4.48
CA TYR A 77 -0.18 4.50 -5.20
C TYR A 77 0.76 5.44 -5.97
N GLY A 78 0.40 5.82 -7.21
CA GLY A 78 1.34 6.39 -8.17
C GLY A 78 1.94 7.72 -7.75
N GLU A 79 1.24 8.49 -6.91
CA GLU A 79 1.76 9.76 -6.41
C GLU A 79 2.92 9.61 -5.40
N LEU A 80 3.11 8.43 -4.80
CA LEU A 80 4.24 8.16 -3.91
C LEU A 80 5.54 7.96 -4.69
N TRP A 81 5.49 7.75 -6.01
CA TRP A 81 6.61 7.28 -6.79
C TRP A 81 6.96 8.24 -7.93
N ASP A 82 8.26 8.47 -8.10
CA ASP A 82 8.80 8.90 -9.37
C ASP A 82 9.02 7.66 -10.24
N LEU A 83 8.04 7.36 -11.10
CA LEU A 83 8.09 6.19 -11.99
C LEU A 83 9.13 6.31 -13.12
N VAL A 84 9.69 7.51 -13.35
CA VAL A 84 10.77 7.68 -14.34
C VAL A 84 12.09 7.21 -13.76
N ASN A 85 12.33 7.56 -12.48
CA ASN A 85 13.57 7.20 -11.77
C ASN A 85 13.44 5.92 -10.93
N ASN A 86 12.22 5.38 -10.78
CA ASN A 86 11.87 4.30 -9.87
C ASN A 86 12.21 4.61 -8.39
N GLU A 87 12.00 5.85 -7.98
CA GLU A 87 12.35 6.34 -6.64
C GLU A 87 11.11 6.74 -5.84
N LEU A 88 11.18 6.59 -4.52
CA LEU A 88 10.14 7.11 -3.63
C LEU A 88 10.20 8.64 -3.61
N ASN A 89 9.08 9.29 -3.89
CA ASN A 89 8.93 10.71 -3.65
C ASN A 89 8.81 10.96 -2.14
N GLU A 90 9.96 11.08 -1.46
CA GLU A 90 10.01 11.20 0.00
C GLU A 90 9.16 12.36 0.55
N LYS A 91 9.09 13.48 -0.18
CA LYS A 91 8.27 14.62 0.23
C LYS A 91 6.80 14.21 0.30
N ARG A 92 6.30 13.58 -0.75
CA ARG A 92 4.91 13.12 -0.79
C ARG A 92 4.67 12.01 0.23
N ALA A 93 5.60 11.07 0.38
CA ALA A 93 5.51 10.01 1.38
C ALA A 93 5.40 10.58 2.81
N LYS A 94 6.24 11.56 3.17
CA LYS A 94 6.16 12.24 4.47
C LYS A 94 4.79 12.91 4.70
N GLU A 95 4.25 13.59 3.70
CA GLU A 95 2.91 14.19 3.77
C GLU A 95 1.81 13.13 4.01
N VAL A 96 1.86 12.01 3.29
CA VAL A 96 0.87 10.92 3.41
C VAL A 96 0.93 10.28 4.80
N PHE A 97 2.13 9.95 5.28
CA PHE A 97 2.34 9.29 6.56
C PHE A 97 2.32 10.25 7.76
N GLY A 98 2.24 11.56 7.54
CA GLY A 98 2.20 12.58 8.60
C GLY A 98 3.53 12.75 9.32
N LEU A 99 4.63 12.57 8.61
CA LEU A 99 6.00 12.67 9.12
C LEU A 99 6.53 14.09 8.87
N SER A 100 7.19 14.67 9.88
CA SER A 100 7.83 15.99 9.84
C SER A 100 9.29 15.91 9.39
#